data_AF-A0AAD7PL08-F1
#
_entry.id   AF-A0AAD7PL08-F1
#
_cell.length_a   1.000
_cell.length_b   1.000
_cell.length_c   1.000
_cell.angle_alpha   90.00
_cell.angle_beta   90.00
_cell.angle_gamma   90.00
#
_symmetry.space_group_name_H-M   'P 1'
#
loop_
_entity.id
_entity.type
_entity.pdbx_description
1 polymer ?
#
loop_
_entity_poly.entity_id
_entity_poly.type
_entity_poly.pdbx_seq_one_letter_code
_entity_poly.pdbx_strand_id
1 'polypeptide(L)'
;MSAGYVQLYSSPPPFFLGQSTSVSATLSVFLSVGVHLQLQVLMAGPDCEAKSIDNNDIVKTLSSEGVEFLLSSEGKVPFSTCYGKTICLLFSANWCRPCRTFIPQLVEYYDTLRKREKSLEIIFISFDRDENGFKEHFKSMPWLAIPFDVNLHRRLIDRHRVDRIPSILPLYSDGIAIAEDLIGFIEDYGAEAFPFTKKRQEELKAMDKRKLEEGNLEELLAHEGRNFVTSKDHRKIPVSELVGKTIGLYFCAHWSPPCRAFTAQLTEAYNDLLSVKDKCFEIVMISTDRDLKEFHVNISNMPWLAIPYEDRTRRDLCRIFDIKGIPALVLIGSDGKIISMNGKLMISLYGAKAFPFSDSRIREIETALKKEGEVFPHQVKDVKHEHVLKLDMAKAYVCDCCKQQGKFWAFSCDVCDYDLHPNCVQQRQQIS
;
A
#
# COMPACT_ATOMS: atom_id res chain seq x y z
N MET A 1 7.51 18.91 -51.38
CA MET A 1 8.02 20.12 -52.06
C MET A 1 8.15 21.21 -51.02
N SER A 2 9.28 21.90 -51.07
CA SER A 2 9.90 22.79 -50.09
C SER A 2 9.05 23.99 -49.66
N ALA A 3 9.03 24.25 -48.36
CA ALA A 3 8.80 25.59 -47.81
C ALA A 3 9.74 25.75 -46.61
N GLY A 4 10.74 26.63 -46.76
CA GLY A 4 11.69 26.97 -45.72
C GLY A 4 11.14 28.05 -44.80
N TYR A 5 11.56 28.02 -43.54
CA TYR A 5 11.57 29.20 -42.69
C TYR A 5 12.82 29.17 -41.81
N VAL A 6 13.60 30.24 -41.96
CA VAL A 6 14.81 30.59 -41.22
C VAL A 6 14.38 31.11 -39.84
N GLN A 7 15.06 30.71 -38.77
CA GLN A 7 15.00 31.41 -37.48
C GLN A 7 16.40 31.67 -36.95
N LEU A 8 16.56 32.92 -36.50
CA LEU A 8 17.80 33.64 -36.27
C LEU A 8 18.39 33.34 -34.90
N TYR A 9 19.72 33.35 -34.86
CA TYR A 9 20.55 33.37 -33.66
C TYR A 9 20.23 34.58 -32.76
N SER A 10 20.27 34.38 -31.44
CA SER A 10 20.38 35.46 -30.45
C SER A 10 21.27 34.98 -29.30
N SER A 11 22.53 35.40 -29.34
CA SER A 11 23.49 35.29 -28.23
C SER A 11 23.24 36.40 -27.19
N PRO A 12 23.33 36.13 -25.88
CA PRO A 12 23.43 37.19 -24.88
C PRO A 12 24.91 37.59 -24.62
N PRO A 13 25.15 38.83 -24.14
CA PRO A 13 26.49 39.44 -24.00
C PRO A 13 27.21 39.06 -22.67
N PRO A 14 28.49 39.46 -22.48
CA PRO A 14 29.40 38.88 -21.50
C PRO A 14 29.56 39.66 -20.17
N PHE A 15 30.04 38.92 -19.16
CA PHE A 15 30.93 39.29 -18.05
C PHE A 15 30.62 40.49 -17.13
N PHE A 16 30.57 40.22 -15.81
CA PHE A 16 31.33 40.99 -14.83
C PHE A 16 31.93 40.08 -13.74
N LEU A 17 33.25 40.12 -13.65
CA LEU A 17 34.08 39.59 -12.58
C LEU A 17 34.01 40.53 -11.37
N GLY A 18 33.84 39.96 -10.18
CA GLY A 18 34.09 40.63 -8.90
C GLY A 18 34.90 39.70 -8.00
N GLN A 19 36.20 39.96 -7.89
CA GLN A 19 37.12 39.27 -7.00
C GLN A 19 37.02 39.80 -5.56
N SER A 20 37.20 38.87 -4.62
CA SER A 20 37.94 38.96 -3.35
C SER A 20 37.63 40.10 -2.36
N THR A 21 37.32 39.71 -1.13
CA THR A 21 38.18 40.03 0.03
C THR A 21 37.99 39.00 1.14
N SER A 22 39.11 38.43 1.58
CA SER A 22 39.26 37.66 2.82
C SER A 22 39.14 38.56 4.04
N VAL A 23 38.50 38.10 5.10
CA VAL A 23 38.89 38.47 6.47
C VAL A 23 38.82 37.23 7.35
N SER A 24 39.97 36.80 7.82
CA SER A 24 40.17 35.88 8.94
C SER A 24 40.01 36.67 10.24
N ALA A 25 39.21 36.19 11.19
CA ALA A 25 39.48 36.38 12.61
C ALA A 25 38.60 35.50 13.51
N THR A 26 39.31 34.72 14.32
CA THR A 26 39.05 34.40 15.73
C THR A 26 37.89 33.47 16.11
N LEU A 27 38.32 32.24 16.45
CA LEU A 27 37.78 31.40 17.51
C LEU A 27 37.40 32.25 18.74
N SER A 28 36.16 32.15 19.19
CA SER A 28 35.79 32.47 20.56
C SER A 28 34.79 31.42 21.05
N VAL A 29 35.27 30.68 22.03
CA VAL A 29 34.54 29.73 22.85
C VAL A 29 33.43 30.49 23.57
N PHE A 30 32.18 30.12 23.31
CA PHE A 30 31.07 30.43 24.21
C PHE A 30 30.30 29.14 24.50
N LEU A 31 30.46 28.69 25.75
CA LEU A 31 29.48 27.86 26.44
C LEU A 31 28.10 28.51 26.29
N SER A 32 27.16 27.81 25.66
CA SER A 32 25.75 28.12 25.76
C SER A 32 24.98 26.83 25.99
N VAL A 33 24.59 26.68 27.25
CA VAL A 33 23.38 26.04 27.77
C VAL A 33 22.59 25.22 26.76
N GLY A 34 22.51 23.92 27.02
CA GLY A 34 21.68 22.99 26.26
C GLY A 34 20.24 23.48 26.18
N VAL A 35 19.84 23.86 24.98
CA VAL A 35 18.44 23.85 24.57
C VAL A 35 18.24 22.50 23.90
N HIS A 36 17.72 21.56 24.68
CA HIS A 36 17.19 20.30 24.16
C HIS A 36 16.04 20.69 23.23
N LEU A 37 16.32 20.73 21.93
CA LEU A 37 15.34 20.97 20.89
C LEU A 37 14.42 19.75 20.87
N GLN A 38 13.39 19.81 21.71
CA GLN A 38 12.26 18.90 21.65
C GLN A 38 11.65 19.12 20.28
N LEU A 39 11.91 18.19 19.36
CA LEU A 39 11.25 18.12 18.07
C LEU A 39 9.78 17.76 18.34
N GLN A 40 9.02 18.77 18.76
CA GLN A 40 7.59 18.72 18.87
C GLN A 40 7.10 18.72 17.42
N VAL A 41 6.90 17.52 16.87
CA VAL A 41 6.20 17.33 15.61
C VAL A 41 4.80 17.91 15.82
N LEU A 42 4.63 19.17 15.45
CA LEU A 42 3.33 19.80 15.30
C LEU A 42 2.61 19.04 14.18
N MET A 43 1.83 18.04 14.54
CA MET A 43 0.74 17.53 13.70
C MET A 43 -0.39 18.57 13.74
N ALA A 44 -0.13 19.76 13.19
CA ALA A 44 -1.19 20.68 12.80
C ALA A 44 -1.73 20.19 11.46
N GLY A 45 -2.66 19.24 11.51
CA GLY A 45 -3.56 19.04 10.38
C GLY A 45 -4.33 20.34 10.16
N PRO A 46 -4.58 20.79 8.92
CA PRO A 46 -5.48 21.91 8.70
C PRO A 46 -6.86 21.48 9.19
N ASP A 47 -7.34 22.17 10.23
CA ASP A 47 -8.71 22.09 10.72
C ASP A 47 -9.67 22.57 9.62
N CYS A 48 -9.99 21.67 8.69
CA CYS A 48 -11.23 21.75 7.93
C CYS A 48 -12.33 21.18 8.84
N GLU A 49 -12.63 21.88 9.93
CA GLU A 49 -13.96 21.74 10.54
C GLU A 49 -14.94 22.20 9.46
N ALA A 50 -15.59 21.24 8.80
CA ALA A 50 -16.81 21.53 8.09
C ALA A 50 -17.69 22.29 9.09
N LYS A 51 -17.99 23.56 8.79
CA LYS A 51 -18.86 24.37 9.64
C LYS A 51 -20.12 23.56 9.85
N SER A 52 -20.43 23.24 11.10
CA SER A 52 -21.72 22.64 11.42
C SER A 52 -22.83 23.62 11.01
N ILE A 53 -24.02 23.07 10.70
CA ILE A 53 -25.32 23.72 10.36
C ILE A 53 -25.67 23.57 8.86
N ASP A 54 -26.89 23.20 8.42
CA ASP A 54 -28.21 23.06 9.07
C ASP A 54 -28.73 21.60 9.04
N ASN A 55 -28.61 20.87 10.16
CA ASN A 55 -29.12 19.49 10.32
C ASN A 55 -30.65 19.38 10.25
N ASN A 56 -31.36 20.50 10.13
CA ASN A 56 -32.81 20.53 10.10
C ASN A 56 -33.40 19.77 8.93
N ASP A 57 -32.75 19.72 7.76
CA ASP A 57 -33.47 19.24 6.58
C ASP A 57 -33.75 17.73 6.62
N ILE A 58 -32.81 16.93 7.12
CA ILE A 58 -33.04 15.48 7.27
C ILE A 58 -33.92 15.16 8.48
N VAL A 59 -33.76 15.85 9.60
CA VAL A 59 -34.63 15.64 10.77
C VAL A 59 -36.08 15.99 10.37
N LYS A 60 -36.28 17.11 9.66
CA LYS A 60 -37.57 17.46 9.08
C LYS A 60 -38.05 16.44 8.05
N THR A 61 -37.17 15.93 7.19
CA THR A 61 -37.51 14.90 6.20
C THR A 61 -37.98 13.62 6.88
N LEU A 62 -37.23 13.09 7.85
CA LEU A 62 -37.60 11.89 8.61
C LEU A 62 -38.89 12.11 9.40
N SER A 63 -39.05 13.26 10.05
CA SER A 63 -40.31 13.61 10.72
C SER A 63 -41.48 13.70 9.74
N SER A 64 -41.28 14.25 8.52
CA SER A 64 -42.31 14.31 7.48
C SER A 64 -42.71 12.94 6.94
N GLU A 65 -41.80 11.96 7.02
CA GLU A 65 -42.04 10.55 6.67
C GLU A 65 -42.68 9.74 7.82
N GLY A 66 -42.98 10.41 8.95
CA GLY A 66 -43.63 9.81 10.12
C GLY A 66 -42.69 9.22 11.17
N VAL A 67 -41.39 9.52 11.10
CA VAL A 67 -40.43 9.08 12.12
C VAL A 67 -40.47 10.03 13.32
N GLU A 68 -40.88 9.52 14.48
CA GLU A 68 -41.03 10.32 15.71
C GLU A 68 -39.78 10.28 16.62
N PHE A 69 -39.04 9.17 16.59
CA PHE A 69 -37.86 8.93 17.42
C PHE A 69 -36.86 8.03 16.69
N LEU A 70 -35.62 8.03 17.16
CA LEU A 70 -34.57 7.11 16.73
C LEU A 70 -34.35 6.04 17.80
N LEU A 71 -33.74 4.91 17.41
CA LEU A 71 -33.34 3.84 18.30
C LEU A 71 -31.84 3.95 18.59
N SER A 72 -31.48 3.77 19.85
CA SER A 72 -30.12 3.50 20.33
C SER A 72 -30.07 2.10 20.96
N SER A 73 -28.90 1.64 21.39
CA SER A 73 -28.77 0.42 22.18
C SER A 73 -29.54 0.46 23.51
N GLU A 74 -29.78 1.66 24.05
CA GLU A 74 -30.45 1.87 25.35
C GLU A 74 -31.95 2.14 25.22
N GLY A 75 -32.46 2.28 23.99
CA GLY A 75 -33.87 2.54 23.71
C GLY A 75 -34.10 3.76 22.82
N LYS A 76 -35.26 4.38 22.95
CA LYS A 76 -35.72 5.46 22.09
C LYS A 76 -35.05 6.80 22.45
N VAL A 77 -34.55 7.52 21.46
CA VAL A 77 -33.92 8.84 21.63
C VAL A 77 -34.55 9.89 20.70
N PRO A 78 -34.64 11.16 21.13
CA PRO A 78 -35.17 12.23 20.30
C PRO A 78 -34.15 12.68 19.23
N PHE A 79 -34.65 13.30 18.15
CA PHE A 79 -33.80 13.84 17.09
C PHE A 79 -32.86 14.97 17.54
N SER A 80 -33.15 15.61 18.67
CA SER A 80 -32.28 16.66 19.22
C SER A 80 -30.87 16.16 19.55
N THR A 81 -30.70 14.84 19.72
CA THR A 81 -29.39 14.19 19.89
C THR A 81 -28.48 14.26 18.64
N CYS A 82 -29.07 14.57 17.48
CA CYS A 82 -28.37 14.75 16.20
C CYS A 82 -27.99 16.21 15.92
N TYR A 83 -28.43 17.18 16.73
CA TYR A 83 -28.12 18.59 16.48
C TYR A 83 -26.63 18.89 16.66
N GLY A 84 -26.06 19.65 15.71
CA GLY A 84 -24.64 20.01 15.70
C GLY A 84 -23.67 18.93 15.21
N LYS A 85 -24.16 17.72 14.90
CA LYS A 85 -23.35 16.61 14.37
C LYS A 85 -23.42 16.50 12.86
N THR A 86 -22.33 16.10 12.21
CA THR A 86 -22.38 15.60 10.83
C THR A 86 -23.18 14.32 10.83
N ILE A 87 -24.26 14.24 10.04
CA ILE A 87 -25.12 13.05 9.98
C ILE A 87 -24.79 12.24 8.74
N CYS A 88 -24.58 10.94 8.91
CA CYS A 88 -24.45 9.99 7.81
C CYS A 88 -25.58 8.95 7.87
N LEU A 89 -26.28 8.74 6.76
CA LEU A 89 -27.19 7.60 6.61
C LEU A 89 -26.38 6.37 6.24
N LEU A 90 -26.54 5.30 7.00
CA LEU A 90 -25.94 4.00 6.69
C LEU A 90 -27.03 3.04 6.23
N PHE A 91 -26.91 2.58 5.00
CA PHE A 91 -27.77 1.58 4.41
C PHE A 91 -27.06 0.22 4.44
N SER A 92 -27.62 -0.73 5.17
CA SER A 92 -26.97 -2.02 5.43
C SER A 92 -27.99 -3.12 5.76
N ALA A 93 -27.57 -4.39 5.73
CA ALA A 93 -28.40 -5.52 6.17
C ALA A 93 -27.61 -6.64 6.83
N ASN A 94 -28.27 -7.42 7.69
CA ASN A 94 -27.70 -8.60 8.31
C ASN A 94 -27.34 -9.68 7.29
N TRP A 95 -28.21 -9.91 6.30
CA TRP A 95 -28.01 -10.96 5.31
C TRP A 95 -26.85 -10.67 4.33
N CYS A 96 -26.37 -9.42 4.26
CA CYS A 96 -25.34 -8.98 3.33
C CYS A 96 -23.92 -9.21 3.87
N ARG A 97 -23.12 -10.06 3.21
CA ARG A 97 -21.75 -10.35 3.64
C ARG A 97 -20.80 -9.14 3.57
N PRO A 98 -20.77 -8.34 2.48
CA PRO A 98 -20.01 -7.08 2.47
C PRO A 98 -20.36 -6.16 3.64
N CYS A 99 -21.64 -6.01 3.97
CA CYS A 99 -22.07 -5.24 5.14
C CYS A 99 -21.45 -5.77 6.43
N ARG A 100 -21.60 -7.07 6.72
CA ARG A 100 -21.02 -7.70 7.93
C ARG A 100 -19.50 -7.59 8.01
N THR A 101 -18.83 -7.45 6.87
CA THR A 101 -17.36 -7.27 6.80
C THR A 101 -16.95 -5.83 7.10
N PHE A 102 -17.73 -4.86 6.61
CA PHE A 102 -17.43 -3.43 6.73
C PHE A 102 -17.80 -2.86 8.11
N ILE A 103 -18.90 -3.31 8.73
CA ILE A 103 -19.41 -2.75 10.00
C ILE A 103 -18.36 -2.73 11.11
N PRO A 104 -17.60 -3.82 11.40
CA PRO A 104 -16.58 -3.77 12.45
C PRO A 104 -15.51 -2.69 12.24
N GLN A 105 -15.11 -2.45 10.99
CA GLN A 105 -14.16 -1.38 10.65
C GLN A 105 -14.77 0.00 10.84
N LEU A 106 -16.02 0.18 10.42
CA LEU A 106 -16.75 1.43 10.61
C LEU A 106 -16.94 1.77 12.10
N VAL A 107 -17.17 0.76 12.95
CA VAL A 107 -17.22 0.94 14.42
C VAL A 107 -15.88 1.45 14.96
N GLU A 108 -14.76 0.85 14.56
CA GLU A 108 -13.41 1.30 14.94
C GLU A 108 -13.18 2.78 14.57
N TYR A 109 -13.58 3.17 13.37
CA TYR A 109 -13.42 4.55 12.89
C TYR A 109 -14.35 5.53 13.61
N TYR A 110 -15.61 5.14 13.84
CA TYR A 110 -16.57 5.94 14.60
C TYR A 110 -16.08 6.17 16.04
N ASP A 111 -15.57 5.14 16.71
CA ASP A 111 -14.98 5.26 18.05
C ASP A 111 -13.75 6.17 18.07
N THR A 112 -12.91 6.08 17.04
CA THR A 112 -11.74 6.95 16.88
C THR A 112 -12.15 8.42 16.72
N LEU A 113 -13.17 8.70 15.90
CA LEU A 113 -13.70 10.05 15.72
C LEU A 113 -14.32 10.60 17.00
N ARG A 114 -15.06 9.78 17.76
CA ARG A 114 -15.61 10.17 19.07
C ARG A 114 -14.51 10.52 20.08
N LYS A 115 -13.44 9.72 20.15
CA LYS A 115 -12.28 9.99 21.02
C LYS A 115 -11.55 11.29 20.65
N ARG A 116 -11.58 11.67 19.37
CA ARG A 116 -11.04 12.94 18.85
C ARG A 116 -12.04 14.10 18.92
N GLU A 117 -13.13 13.92 19.67
CA GLU A 117 -14.20 14.92 19.87
C GLU A 117 -14.85 15.42 18.56
N LYS A 118 -14.75 14.64 17.47
CA LYS A 118 -15.40 14.99 16.20
C LYS A 118 -16.89 14.64 16.28
N SER A 119 -17.72 15.60 15.89
CA SER A 119 -19.18 15.49 15.97
C SER A 119 -19.74 14.76 14.75
N LEU A 120 -19.70 13.44 14.76
CA LEU A 120 -20.31 12.54 13.76
C LEU A 120 -21.44 11.74 14.41
N GLU A 121 -22.56 11.57 13.70
CA GLU A 121 -23.57 10.57 14.01
C GLU A 121 -23.92 9.74 12.78
N ILE A 122 -24.17 8.46 12.99
CA ILE A 122 -24.63 7.55 11.94
C ILE A 122 -26.07 7.14 12.25
N ILE A 123 -26.95 7.23 11.24
CA ILE A 123 -28.34 6.76 11.31
C ILE A 123 -28.47 5.55 10.38
N PHE A 124 -28.64 4.38 10.98
CA PHE A 124 -28.84 3.12 10.29
C PHE A 124 -30.27 3.00 9.71
N ILE A 125 -30.33 2.69 8.42
CA ILE A 125 -31.53 2.37 7.65
C ILE A 125 -31.37 0.96 7.12
N SER A 126 -32.28 0.07 7.52
CA SER A 126 -32.11 -1.36 7.26
C SER A 126 -32.67 -1.80 5.91
N PHE A 127 -31.89 -2.64 5.23
CA PHE A 127 -32.28 -3.43 4.07
C PHE A 127 -32.79 -4.84 4.45
N ASP A 128 -32.94 -5.13 5.74
CA ASP A 128 -33.50 -6.39 6.21
C ASP A 128 -34.99 -6.46 5.93
N ARG A 129 -35.48 -7.67 5.67
CA ARG A 129 -36.88 -7.92 5.28
C ARG A 129 -37.80 -8.12 6.49
N ASP A 130 -37.21 -8.34 7.65
CA ASP A 130 -37.90 -8.64 8.90
C ASP A 130 -37.17 -8.01 10.10
N GLU A 131 -37.92 -7.84 11.18
CA GLU A 131 -37.46 -7.15 12.38
C GLU A 131 -36.34 -7.93 13.10
N ASN A 132 -36.31 -9.25 12.98
CA ASN A 132 -35.30 -10.08 13.60
C ASN A 132 -33.94 -9.86 12.93
N GLY A 133 -33.89 -9.87 11.59
CA GLY A 133 -32.70 -9.50 10.83
C GLY A 133 -32.18 -8.11 11.21
N PHE A 134 -33.06 -7.13 11.28
CA PHE A 134 -32.74 -5.77 11.73
C PHE A 134 -32.11 -5.75 13.14
N LYS A 135 -32.77 -6.38 14.12
CA LYS A 135 -32.32 -6.41 15.51
C LYS A 135 -30.96 -7.08 15.66
N GLU A 136 -30.75 -8.21 15.00
CA GLU A 136 -29.46 -8.92 15.04
C GLU A 136 -28.34 -8.07 14.45
N HIS A 137 -28.58 -7.36 13.35
CA HIS A 137 -27.58 -6.47 12.76
C HIS A 137 -27.27 -5.27 13.66
N PHE A 138 -28.32 -4.62 14.16
CA PHE A 138 -28.22 -3.39 14.95
C PHE A 138 -27.48 -3.58 16.27
N LYS A 139 -27.53 -4.78 16.88
CA LYS A 139 -26.74 -5.11 18.09
C LYS A 139 -25.24 -4.86 17.94
N SER A 140 -24.71 -4.92 16.72
CA SER A 140 -23.29 -4.72 16.43
C SER A 140 -22.90 -3.24 16.21
N MET A 141 -23.86 -2.32 16.33
CA MET A 141 -23.69 -0.91 15.97
C MET A 141 -23.79 0.02 17.20
N PRO A 142 -22.84 0.94 17.41
CA PRO A 142 -22.85 1.89 18.52
C PRO A 142 -23.66 3.17 18.23
N TRP A 143 -24.20 3.31 17.01
CA TRP A 143 -24.89 4.51 16.53
C TRP A 143 -26.40 4.32 16.48
N LEU A 144 -27.13 5.29 15.93
CA LEU A 144 -28.59 5.32 15.95
C LEU A 144 -29.21 4.55 14.78
N ALA A 145 -30.48 4.17 14.89
CA ALA A 145 -31.24 3.56 13.81
C ALA A 145 -32.66 4.14 13.70
N ILE A 146 -33.22 4.08 12.48
CA ILE A 146 -34.65 4.29 12.29
C ILE A 146 -35.41 3.06 12.83
N PRO A 147 -36.54 3.23 13.54
CA PRO A 147 -37.38 2.11 13.95
C PRO A 147 -37.76 1.22 12.76
N PHE A 148 -37.76 -0.09 12.97
CA PHE A 148 -38.01 -1.03 11.89
C PHE A 148 -39.42 -0.90 11.32
N ASP A 149 -39.50 -0.40 10.09
CA ASP A 149 -40.68 -0.42 9.25
C ASP A 149 -40.22 -0.66 7.80
N VAL A 150 -40.60 -1.81 7.24
CA VAL A 150 -40.19 -2.24 5.89
C VAL A 150 -40.63 -1.25 4.82
N ASN A 151 -41.81 -0.64 4.97
CA ASN A 151 -42.34 0.30 3.98
C ASN A 151 -41.63 1.64 4.08
N LEU A 152 -41.38 2.14 5.29
CA LEU A 152 -40.60 3.35 5.51
C LEU A 152 -39.17 3.19 4.99
N HIS A 153 -38.48 2.11 5.35
CA HIS A 153 -37.12 1.85 4.87
C HIS A 153 -37.07 1.79 3.34
N ARG A 154 -38.04 1.11 2.71
CA ARG A 154 -38.14 1.08 1.23
C ARG A 154 -38.29 2.48 0.63
N ARG A 155 -39.17 3.33 1.18
CA ARG A 155 -39.31 4.72 0.71
C ARG A 155 -38.01 5.51 0.82
N LEU A 156 -37.29 5.36 1.93
CA LEU A 156 -36.00 6.04 2.13
C LEU A 156 -34.92 5.53 1.16
N ILE A 157 -34.85 4.21 0.95
CA ILE A 157 -33.96 3.57 -0.02
C ILE A 157 -34.21 4.13 -1.42
N ASP A 158 -35.48 4.15 -1.85
CA ASP A 158 -35.88 4.64 -3.17
C ASP A 158 -35.59 6.14 -3.32
N ARG A 159 -35.91 6.94 -2.29
CA ARG A 159 -35.68 8.40 -2.26
C ARG A 159 -34.21 8.75 -2.41
N HIS A 160 -33.34 8.01 -1.73
CA HIS A 160 -31.88 8.19 -1.79
C HIS A 160 -31.22 7.41 -2.93
N ARG A 161 -32.00 6.70 -3.77
CA ARG A 161 -31.55 5.92 -4.92
C ARG A 161 -30.44 4.93 -4.57
N VAL A 162 -30.56 4.28 -3.41
CA VAL A 162 -29.57 3.32 -2.93
C VAL A 162 -29.79 1.99 -3.63
N ASP A 163 -28.92 1.64 -4.57
CA ASP A 163 -28.98 0.42 -5.36
C ASP A 163 -28.07 -0.70 -4.83
N ARG A 164 -27.11 -0.36 -3.97
CA ARG A 164 -26.09 -1.28 -3.43
C ARG A 164 -25.86 -1.05 -1.94
N ILE A 165 -25.52 -2.12 -1.23
CA ILE A 165 -25.17 -2.09 0.20
C ILE A 165 -23.84 -2.83 0.46
N PRO A 166 -23.01 -2.39 1.43
CA PRO A 166 -23.24 -1.21 2.29
C PRO A 166 -23.17 0.10 1.48
N SER A 167 -23.94 1.10 1.89
CA SER A 167 -23.86 2.45 1.35
C SER A 167 -23.91 3.45 2.50
N ILE A 168 -23.05 4.46 2.43
CA ILE A 168 -23.04 5.59 3.36
C ILE A 168 -23.36 6.85 2.58
N LEU A 169 -24.27 7.65 3.11
CA LEU A 169 -24.62 8.95 2.55
C LEU A 169 -24.45 10.03 3.63
N PRO A 170 -23.35 10.78 3.60
CA PRO A 170 -23.20 11.97 4.43
C PRO A 170 -24.19 13.04 3.98
N LEU A 171 -24.77 13.72 4.96
CA LEU A 171 -25.75 14.76 4.72
C LEU A 171 -25.07 16.11 4.93
N TYR A 172 -24.66 16.73 3.82
CA TYR A 172 -24.18 18.11 3.79
C TYR A 172 -25.30 19.03 3.31
N SER A 173 -25.41 20.21 3.91
CA SER A 173 -26.46 21.19 3.57
C SER A 173 -26.01 22.23 2.53
N ASP A 174 -24.73 22.24 2.16
CA ASP A 174 -24.05 23.36 1.48
C ASP A 174 -23.47 23.00 0.09
N GLY A 175 -23.92 21.88 -0.50
CA GLY A 175 -23.47 21.48 -1.84
C GLY A 175 -22.01 21.01 -1.89
N ILE A 176 -21.41 20.68 -0.75
CA ILE A 176 -20.11 20.00 -0.70
C ILE A 176 -20.21 18.67 -1.45
N ALA A 177 -19.36 18.50 -2.45
CA ALA A 177 -19.28 17.27 -3.23
C ALA A 177 -18.84 16.09 -2.34
N ILE A 178 -19.64 15.03 -2.34
CA ILE A 178 -19.36 13.76 -1.69
C ILE A 178 -18.36 12.97 -2.56
N ALA A 179 -17.50 12.18 -1.94
CA ALA A 179 -16.66 11.23 -2.68
C ALA A 179 -17.54 10.23 -3.47
N GLU A 180 -17.18 9.95 -4.72
CA GLU A 180 -17.96 9.07 -5.62
C GLU A 180 -17.99 7.61 -5.13
N ASP A 181 -16.90 7.13 -4.55
CA ASP A 181 -16.79 5.84 -3.87
C ASP A 181 -16.46 6.06 -2.39
N LEU A 182 -17.51 6.32 -1.60
CA LEU A 182 -17.33 6.64 -0.19
C LEU A 182 -16.96 5.40 0.65
N ILE A 183 -17.47 4.22 0.31
CA ILE A 183 -17.12 2.99 1.03
C ILE A 183 -15.62 2.72 0.85
N GLY A 184 -15.13 2.70 -0.39
CA GLY A 184 -13.70 2.54 -0.66
C GLY A 184 -12.87 3.64 0.00
N PHE A 185 -13.33 4.90 -0.02
CA PHE A 185 -12.65 6.00 0.66
C PHE A 185 -12.53 5.80 2.19
N ILE A 186 -13.58 5.31 2.85
CA ILE A 186 -13.56 5.00 4.29
C ILE A 186 -12.70 3.76 4.58
N GLU A 187 -12.76 2.73 3.73
CA GLU A 187 -11.90 1.54 3.90
C GLU A 187 -10.41 1.91 3.78
N ASP A 188 -10.09 2.80 2.83
CA ASP A 188 -8.74 3.25 2.51
C ASP A 188 -8.13 4.17 3.60
N TYR A 189 -8.91 5.12 4.13
CA TYR A 189 -8.41 6.18 5.02
C TYR A 189 -8.99 6.15 6.44
N GLY A 190 -9.97 5.29 6.70
CA GLY A 190 -10.57 5.12 8.02
C GLY A 190 -11.13 6.42 8.59
N ALA A 191 -10.80 6.72 9.85
CA ALA A 191 -11.20 7.95 10.51
C ALA A 191 -10.66 9.22 9.81
N GLU A 192 -9.51 9.14 9.12
CA GLU A 192 -8.95 10.29 8.40
C GLU A 192 -9.80 10.72 7.21
N ALA A 193 -10.63 9.81 6.69
CA ALA A 193 -11.56 10.10 5.60
C ALA A 193 -12.59 11.18 6.00
N PHE A 194 -12.86 11.36 7.30
CA PHE A 194 -13.73 12.42 7.80
C PHE A 194 -13.16 13.80 7.43
N PRO A 195 -13.98 14.76 6.94
CA PRO A 195 -15.44 14.75 6.92
C PRO A 195 -16.03 14.21 5.60
N PHE A 196 -15.50 13.15 5.00
CA PHE A 196 -16.06 12.39 3.86
C PHE A 196 -16.33 13.20 2.57
N THR A 197 -15.63 14.32 2.39
CA THR A 197 -15.79 15.20 1.24
C THR A 197 -14.82 14.83 0.12
N LYS A 198 -15.18 15.17 -1.13
CA LYS A 198 -14.28 15.03 -2.28
C LYS A 198 -12.96 15.78 -2.08
N LYS A 199 -13.02 17.00 -1.52
CA LYS A 199 -11.82 17.79 -1.18
C LYS A 199 -10.91 17.04 -0.20
N ARG A 200 -11.47 16.46 0.86
CA ARG A 200 -10.70 15.67 1.85
C ARG A 200 -10.07 14.44 1.19
N GLN A 201 -10.80 13.78 0.30
CA GLN A 201 -10.26 12.65 -0.47
C GLN A 201 -9.07 13.06 -1.34
N GLU A 202 -9.16 14.20 -2.02
CA GLU A 202 -8.07 14.74 -2.84
C GLU A 202 -6.86 15.13 -2.00
N GLU A 203 -7.06 15.76 -0.83
CA GLU A 203 -6.00 16.08 0.12
C GLU A 203 -5.24 14.83 0.58
N LEU A 204 -5.95 13.78 0.99
CA LEU A 204 -5.33 12.55 1.47
C LEU A 204 -4.57 11.82 0.35
N LYS A 205 -5.16 11.74 -0.85
CA LYS A 205 -4.45 11.19 -2.03
C LYS A 205 -3.20 11.99 -2.37
N ALA A 206 -3.22 13.32 -2.23
CA ALA A 206 -2.05 14.16 -2.42
C ALA A 206 -0.98 13.89 -1.35
N MET A 207 -1.38 13.65 -0.10
CA MET A 207 -0.45 13.28 0.97
C MET A 207 0.25 11.95 0.68
N ASP A 208 -0.46 10.95 0.15
CA ASP A 208 0.16 9.67 -0.21
C ASP A 208 1.08 9.79 -1.42
N LYS A 209 0.66 10.54 -2.44
CA LYS A 209 1.50 10.83 -3.60
C LYS A 209 2.80 11.50 -3.16
N ARG A 210 2.73 12.47 -2.26
CA ARG A 210 3.91 13.10 -1.66
C ARG A 210 4.77 12.10 -0.90
N LYS A 211 4.18 11.18 -0.10
CA LYS A 211 4.96 10.13 0.57
C LYS A 211 5.70 9.22 -0.42
N LEU A 212 5.13 8.97 -1.60
CA LEU A 212 5.74 8.17 -2.65
C LEU A 212 6.91 8.92 -3.34
N GLU A 213 6.73 10.21 -3.61
CA GLU A 213 7.68 11.03 -4.39
C GLU A 213 8.80 11.64 -3.54
N GLU A 214 8.48 12.04 -2.31
CA GLU A 214 9.33 12.87 -1.43
C GLU A 214 9.47 12.30 -0.02
N GLY A 215 8.67 11.29 0.34
CA GLY A 215 8.67 10.71 1.68
C GLY A 215 9.98 10.02 2.03
N ASN A 216 10.34 10.09 3.31
CA ASN A 216 11.45 9.31 3.86
C ASN A 216 10.94 8.01 4.51
N LEU A 217 11.89 7.17 4.92
CA LEU A 217 11.57 5.87 5.52
C LEU A 217 10.79 6.01 6.83
N GLU A 218 11.07 7.03 7.65
CA GLU A 218 10.31 7.27 8.87
C GLU A 218 8.85 7.64 8.58
N GLU A 219 8.56 8.48 7.60
CA GLU A 219 7.19 8.86 7.23
C GLU A 219 6.36 7.70 6.66
N LEU A 220 7.03 6.72 6.04
CA LEU A 220 6.41 5.50 5.53
C LEU A 220 6.19 4.46 6.64
N LEU A 221 7.20 4.26 7.48
CA LEU A 221 7.22 3.18 8.45
C LEU A 221 6.87 3.58 9.87
N ALA A 222 6.64 4.85 10.21
CA ALA A 222 6.15 5.29 11.52
C ALA A 222 4.68 5.74 11.43
N HIS A 223 3.94 5.62 12.53
CA HIS A 223 2.51 5.99 12.58
C HIS A 223 2.06 6.28 14.02
N GLU A 224 1.33 7.38 14.26
CA GLU A 224 0.67 7.72 15.53
C GLU A 224 1.48 7.37 16.80
N GLY A 225 2.73 7.85 16.88
CA GLY A 225 3.60 7.62 18.04
C GLY A 225 4.35 6.28 18.06
N ARG A 226 4.08 5.35 17.12
CA ARG A 226 4.95 4.20 16.85
C ARG A 226 6.10 4.60 15.93
N ASN A 227 7.32 4.37 16.40
CA ASN A 227 8.57 4.62 15.69
C ASN A 227 9.44 3.36 15.55
N PHE A 228 8.86 2.17 15.65
CA PHE A 228 9.60 0.89 15.62
C PHE A 228 8.94 -0.16 14.72
N VAL A 229 9.73 -1.06 14.18
CA VAL A 229 9.30 -2.33 13.58
C VAL A 229 9.63 -3.49 14.53
N THR A 230 9.04 -4.67 14.31
CA THR A 230 9.22 -5.83 15.19
C THR A 230 10.00 -6.95 14.53
N SER A 231 10.93 -7.56 15.26
CA SER A 231 11.56 -8.82 14.83
C SER A 231 10.69 -10.03 15.18
N LYS A 232 11.06 -11.21 14.68
CA LYS A 232 10.44 -12.49 15.05
C LYS A 232 10.49 -12.80 16.55
N ASP A 233 11.48 -12.26 17.27
CA ASP A 233 11.64 -12.43 18.72
C ASP A 233 10.89 -11.34 19.51
N HIS A 234 9.96 -10.64 18.86
CA HIS A 234 9.18 -9.53 19.42
C HIS A 234 10.02 -8.33 19.90
N ARG A 235 11.27 -8.21 19.45
CA ARG A 235 12.10 -7.03 19.75
C ARG A 235 11.63 -5.86 18.92
N LYS A 236 11.53 -4.69 19.55
CA LYS A 236 11.19 -3.43 18.91
C LYS A 236 12.48 -2.78 18.39
N ILE A 237 12.59 -2.63 17.08
CA ILE A 237 13.72 -2.01 16.40
C ILE A 237 13.28 -0.62 15.92
N PRO A 238 13.90 0.48 16.41
CA PRO A 238 13.59 1.83 15.94
C PRO A 238 13.75 1.95 14.42
N VAL A 239 12.81 2.64 13.77
CA VAL A 239 12.86 2.89 12.32
C VAL A 239 14.12 3.69 11.94
N SER A 240 14.62 4.54 12.83
CA SER A 240 15.88 5.28 12.64
C SER A 240 17.10 4.37 12.44
N GLU A 241 17.08 3.12 12.92
CA GLU A 241 18.15 2.14 12.68
C GLU A 241 18.12 1.54 11.26
N LEU A 242 17.05 1.82 10.50
CA LEU A 242 16.88 1.40 9.11
C LEU A 242 17.30 2.49 8.12
N VAL A 243 17.33 3.74 8.56
CA VAL A 243 17.75 4.89 7.73
C VAL A 243 19.18 4.69 7.25
N GLY A 244 19.42 4.96 5.96
CA GLY A 244 20.72 4.73 5.32
C GLY A 244 20.92 3.32 4.77
N LYS A 245 20.00 2.37 5.03
CA LYS A 245 20.01 1.04 4.41
C LYS A 245 19.09 1.02 3.19
N THR A 246 19.38 0.14 2.23
CA THR A 246 18.41 -0.27 1.22
C THR A 246 17.37 -1.16 1.89
N ILE A 247 16.09 -0.85 1.72
CA ILE A 247 14.98 -1.55 2.37
C ILE A 247 14.10 -2.25 1.33
N GLY A 248 13.81 -3.53 1.55
CA GLY A 248 12.75 -4.24 0.85
C GLY A 248 11.46 -4.21 1.65
N LEU A 249 10.43 -3.50 1.18
CA LEU A 249 9.07 -3.61 1.71
C LEU A 249 8.38 -4.83 1.11
N TYR A 250 8.29 -5.91 1.89
CA TYR A 250 7.78 -7.19 1.42
C TYR A 250 6.31 -7.39 1.80
N PHE A 251 5.41 -7.29 0.83
CA PHE A 251 3.98 -7.51 0.98
C PHE A 251 3.64 -8.98 0.75
N CYS A 252 3.22 -9.68 1.81
CA CYS A 252 3.00 -11.13 1.74
C CYS A 252 2.00 -11.63 2.79
N ALA A 253 1.63 -12.90 2.66
CA ALA A 253 0.84 -13.63 3.64
C ALA A 253 1.18 -15.12 3.64
N HIS A 254 1.03 -15.75 4.79
CA HIS A 254 1.28 -17.18 5.00
C HIS A 254 0.31 -18.06 4.18
N TRP A 255 -0.96 -17.66 4.13
CA TRP A 255 -2.01 -18.41 3.43
C TRP A 255 -1.76 -18.52 1.91
N SER A 256 -0.94 -17.64 1.33
CA SER A 256 -0.69 -17.53 -0.12
C SER A 256 0.44 -18.46 -0.61
N PRO A 257 0.15 -19.48 -1.45
CA PRO A 257 1.20 -20.36 -2.00
C PRO A 257 2.26 -19.63 -2.85
N PRO A 258 1.91 -18.67 -3.73
CA PRO A 258 2.91 -17.87 -4.44
C PRO A 258 3.84 -17.09 -3.50
N CYS A 259 3.33 -16.61 -2.35
CA CYS A 259 4.17 -15.96 -1.35
C CYS A 259 5.18 -16.95 -0.75
N ARG A 260 4.75 -18.16 -0.36
CA ARG A 260 5.67 -19.17 0.19
C ARG A 260 6.80 -19.53 -0.77
N ALA A 261 6.49 -19.68 -2.06
CA ALA A 261 7.49 -19.96 -3.09
C ALA A 261 8.49 -18.80 -3.25
N PHE A 262 8.00 -17.55 -3.27
CA PHE A 262 8.86 -16.38 -3.38
C PHE A 262 9.68 -16.12 -2.11
N THR A 263 9.12 -16.34 -0.91
CA THR A 263 9.83 -16.20 0.38
C THR A 263 11.08 -17.07 0.41
N ALA A 264 11.04 -18.29 -0.12
CA ALA A 264 12.23 -19.15 -0.19
C ALA A 264 13.36 -18.50 -1.02
N GLN A 265 13.04 -17.96 -2.20
CA GLN A 265 14.00 -17.26 -3.06
C GLN A 265 14.50 -15.97 -2.41
N LEU A 266 13.62 -15.22 -1.77
CA LEU A 266 13.96 -13.98 -1.09
C LEU A 266 14.89 -14.23 0.10
N THR A 267 14.68 -15.31 0.85
CA THR A 267 15.56 -15.72 1.96
C THR A 267 16.96 -16.08 1.47
N GLU A 268 17.08 -16.79 0.35
CA GLU A 268 18.38 -17.09 -0.26
C GLU A 268 19.11 -15.80 -0.65
N ALA A 269 18.47 -14.93 -1.43
CA ALA A 269 19.06 -13.65 -1.83
C ALA A 269 19.39 -12.75 -0.62
N TYR A 270 18.55 -12.74 0.42
CA TYR A 270 18.79 -11.99 1.64
C TYR A 270 20.04 -12.49 2.37
N ASN A 271 20.18 -13.81 2.55
CA ASN A 271 21.34 -14.40 3.21
C ASN A 271 22.64 -14.15 2.44
N ASP A 272 22.60 -14.24 1.11
CA ASP A 272 23.74 -13.90 0.25
C ASP A 272 24.17 -12.45 0.44
N LEU A 273 23.22 -11.51 0.47
CA LEU A 273 23.50 -10.09 0.70
C LEU A 273 24.04 -9.81 2.11
N LEU A 274 23.59 -10.55 3.12
CA LEU A 274 24.13 -10.45 4.48
C LEU A 274 25.56 -10.96 4.61
N SER A 275 26.01 -11.84 3.70
CA SER A 275 27.37 -12.41 3.72
C SER A 275 28.45 -11.45 3.23
N VAL A 276 28.06 -10.37 2.53
CA VAL A 276 28.98 -9.37 1.97
C VAL A 276 29.33 -8.32 3.03
N LYS A 277 30.60 -7.87 3.07
CA LYS A 277 31.02 -6.76 3.95
C LYS A 277 30.37 -5.46 3.45
N ASP A 278 29.92 -4.60 4.37
CA ASP A 278 29.13 -3.37 4.14
C ASP A 278 27.60 -3.57 4.04
N LYS A 279 27.05 -4.13 5.12
CA LYS A 279 25.63 -4.32 5.42
C LYS A 279 24.77 -3.09 5.08
N CYS A 280 24.08 -3.14 3.95
CA CYS A 280 23.12 -2.08 3.59
C CYS A 280 21.82 -2.64 3.00
N PHE A 281 21.40 -3.87 3.34
CA PHE A 281 20.09 -4.40 2.96
C PHE A 281 19.32 -4.95 4.17
N GLU A 282 18.05 -4.57 4.31
CA GLU A 282 17.11 -5.09 5.31
C GLU A 282 15.73 -5.23 4.67
N ILE A 283 14.90 -6.13 5.19
CA ILE A 283 13.53 -6.33 4.74
C ILE A 283 12.56 -5.94 5.87
N VAL A 284 11.49 -5.24 5.52
CA VAL A 284 10.36 -5.00 6.41
C VAL A 284 9.15 -5.67 5.78
N MET A 285 8.60 -6.66 6.48
CA MET A 285 7.39 -7.37 6.08
C MET A 285 6.16 -6.52 6.36
N ILE A 286 5.34 -6.33 5.32
CA ILE A 286 3.98 -5.81 5.40
C ILE A 286 3.04 -7.01 5.27
N SER A 287 2.58 -7.52 6.40
CA SER A 287 1.69 -8.68 6.40
C SER A 287 0.30 -8.31 5.86
N THR A 288 -0.23 -9.20 5.03
CA THR A 288 -1.62 -9.23 4.55
C THR A 288 -2.35 -10.49 5.04
N ASP A 289 -1.84 -11.08 6.13
CA ASP A 289 -2.48 -12.20 6.83
C ASP A 289 -3.84 -11.78 7.39
N ARG A 290 -4.74 -12.76 7.55
CA ARG A 290 -6.15 -12.50 7.91
C ARG A 290 -6.36 -12.36 9.40
N ASP A 291 -5.46 -12.96 10.18
CA ASP A 291 -5.48 -12.90 11.63
C ASP A 291 -4.06 -12.93 12.22
N LEU A 292 -3.97 -12.65 13.52
CA LEU A 292 -2.73 -12.60 14.27
C LEU A 292 -2.01 -13.97 14.30
N LYS A 293 -2.76 -15.09 14.25
CA LYS A 293 -2.19 -16.44 14.27
C LYS A 293 -1.45 -16.72 12.96
N GLU A 294 -2.06 -16.42 11.82
CA GLU A 294 -1.42 -16.52 10.50
C GLU A 294 -0.18 -15.63 10.42
N PHE A 295 -0.26 -14.39 10.93
CA PHE A 295 0.88 -13.48 11.02
C PHE A 295 2.06 -14.06 11.80
N HIS A 296 1.80 -14.65 12.97
CA HIS A 296 2.85 -15.25 13.80
C HIS A 296 3.53 -16.44 13.11
N VAL A 297 2.76 -17.29 12.42
CA VAL A 297 3.34 -18.36 11.60
C VAL A 297 4.16 -17.78 10.44
N ASN A 298 3.72 -16.68 9.84
CA ASN A 298 4.45 -16.03 8.75
C ASN A 298 5.82 -15.50 9.21
N ILE A 299 5.83 -14.65 10.24
CA ILE A 299 7.04 -13.96 10.72
C ILE A 299 8.06 -14.92 11.34
N SER A 300 7.61 -15.98 12.02
CA SER A 300 8.51 -16.98 12.64
C SER A 300 9.38 -17.73 11.62
N ASN A 301 8.94 -17.81 10.37
CA ASN A 301 9.66 -18.45 9.28
C ASN A 301 10.61 -17.50 8.53
N MET A 302 10.70 -16.23 8.93
CA MET A 302 11.43 -15.19 8.21
C MET A 302 12.54 -14.58 9.07
N PRO A 303 13.70 -14.22 8.49
CA PRO A 303 14.83 -13.65 9.23
C PRO A 303 14.75 -12.13 9.44
N TRP A 304 13.75 -11.47 8.85
CA TRP A 304 13.65 -10.01 8.77
C TRP A 304 12.57 -9.41 9.68
N LEU A 305 12.43 -8.09 9.60
CA LEU A 305 11.56 -7.29 10.46
C LEU A 305 10.13 -7.23 9.88
N ALA A 306 9.17 -6.77 10.68
CA ALA A 306 7.78 -6.62 10.26
C ALA A 306 7.11 -5.39 10.90
N ILE A 307 6.14 -4.81 10.20
CA ILE A 307 5.18 -3.91 10.83
C ILE A 307 4.28 -4.74 11.76
N PRO A 308 4.00 -4.29 13.00
CA PRO A 308 3.11 -5.00 13.92
C PRO A 308 1.75 -5.30 13.28
N TYR A 309 1.16 -6.46 13.62
CA TYR A 309 -0.06 -6.91 12.98
C TYR A 309 -1.24 -5.95 13.21
N GLU A 310 -1.39 -5.37 14.40
CA GLU A 310 -2.51 -4.47 14.68
C GLU A 310 -2.34 -3.09 14.03
N ASP A 311 -1.15 -2.79 13.48
CA ASP A 311 -0.84 -1.46 13.00
C ASP A 311 -1.43 -1.16 11.61
N ARG A 312 -2.13 -0.01 11.52
CA ARG A 312 -2.79 0.48 10.31
C ARG A 312 -1.81 0.78 9.17
N THR A 313 -0.54 1.05 9.48
CA THR A 313 0.55 1.25 8.50
C THR A 313 0.59 0.12 7.48
N ARG A 314 0.23 -1.13 7.85
CA ARG A 314 0.16 -2.24 6.87
C ARG A 314 -0.83 -1.96 5.74
N ARG A 315 -2.01 -1.44 6.08
CA ARG A 315 -3.06 -1.10 5.11
C ARG A 315 -2.68 0.16 4.33
N ASP A 316 -2.14 1.17 5.02
CA ASP A 316 -1.69 2.40 4.38
C ASP A 316 -0.58 2.14 3.36
N LEU A 317 0.39 1.29 3.66
CA LEU A 317 1.45 0.94 2.72
C LEU A 317 0.90 0.17 1.51
N CYS A 318 -0.05 -0.76 1.68
CA CYS A 318 -0.70 -1.41 0.53
C CYS A 318 -1.38 -0.37 -0.39
N ARG A 319 -2.02 0.64 0.20
CA ARG A 319 -2.71 1.70 -0.53
C ARG A 319 -1.75 2.70 -1.19
N ILE A 320 -0.77 3.22 -0.46
CA ILE A 320 0.25 4.18 -0.95
C ILE A 320 1.02 3.60 -2.13
N PHE A 321 1.39 2.32 -2.04
CA PHE A 321 2.15 1.63 -3.08
C PHE A 321 1.26 0.93 -4.13
N ASP A 322 -0.06 1.14 -4.08
CA ASP A 322 -1.06 0.52 -4.96
C ASP A 322 -0.90 -1.00 -5.15
N ILE A 323 -0.63 -1.71 -4.05
CA ILE A 323 -0.38 -3.14 -4.05
C ILE A 323 -1.70 -3.90 -4.26
N LYS A 324 -1.95 -4.32 -5.51
CA LYS A 324 -3.15 -5.11 -5.88
C LYS A 324 -3.00 -6.62 -5.71
N GLY A 325 -1.79 -7.12 -5.55
CA GLY A 325 -1.53 -8.56 -5.48
C GLY A 325 -0.23 -8.90 -4.75
N ILE A 326 -0.22 -10.09 -4.16
CA ILE A 326 0.92 -10.62 -3.40
C ILE A 326 1.46 -11.92 -4.03
N PRO A 327 2.77 -12.22 -3.91
CA PRO A 327 3.79 -11.41 -3.24
C PRO A 327 4.14 -10.16 -4.05
N ALA A 328 4.46 -9.07 -3.36
CA ALA A 328 5.06 -7.87 -3.94
C ALA A 328 6.24 -7.41 -3.09
N LEU A 329 7.26 -6.84 -3.72
CA LEU A 329 8.46 -6.34 -3.05
C LEU A 329 8.80 -4.98 -3.65
N VAL A 330 8.66 -3.93 -2.84
CA VAL A 330 9.08 -2.57 -3.19
C VAL A 330 10.46 -2.33 -2.61
N LEU A 331 11.37 -1.78 -3.41
CA LEU A 331 12.75 -1.52 -3.02
C LEU A 331 12.96 -0.03 -2.82
N ILE A 332 13.45 0.33 -1.64
CA ILE A 332 13.77 1.69 -1.22
C ILE A 332 15.29 1.78 -1.03
N GLY A 333 15.91 2.80 -1.58
CA GLY A 333 17.34 3.04 -1.47
C GLY A 333 17.76 3.58 -0.11
N SER A 334 19.07 3.62 0.11
CA SER A 334 19.66 4.20 1.31
C SER A 334 19.37 5.70 1.49
N ASP A 335 19.01 6.39 0.41
CA ASP A 335 18.56 7.78 0.40
C ASP A 335 17.07 7.95 0.73
N GLY A 336 16.36 6.84 1.01
CA GLY A 336 14.93 6.82 1.31
C GLY A 336 14.03 6.84 0.08
N LYS A 337 14.57 6.89 -1.14
CA LYS A 337 13.78 6.95 -2.38
C LYS A 337 13.45 5.58 -2.93
N ILE A 338 12.34 5.47 -3.64
CA ILE A 338 11.96 4.22 -4.31
C ILE A 338 12.94 3.94 -5.45
N ILE A 339 13.61 2.80 -5.38
CA ILE A 339 14.42 2.26 -6.47
C ILE A 339 13.51 1.55 -7.48
N SER A 340 12.62 0.69 -7.00
CA SER A 340 11.78 -0.13 -7.89
C SER A 340 10.56 -0.69 -7.18
N MET A 341 9.43 -0.64 -7.88
CA MET A 341 8.18 -1.34 -7.49
C MET A 341 8.20 -2.83 -7.90
N ASN A 342 9.18 -3.25 -8.70
CA ASN A 342 9.29 -4.58 -9.29
C ASN A 342 10.37 -5.44 -8.63
N GLY A 343 10.66 -5.21 -7.35
CA GLY A 343 11.71 -5.92 -6.62
C GLY A 343 11.54 -7.45 -6.65
N LYS A 344 10.30 -7.94 -6.67
CA LYS A 344 9.99 -9.37 -6.80
C LYS A 344 10.62 -9.94 -8.07
N LEU A 345 10.43 -9.27 -9.21
CA LEU A 345 10.96 -9.71 -10.49
C LEU A 345 12.49 -9.69 -10.48
N MET A 346 13.09 -8.63 -9.94
CA MET A 346 14.55 -8.50 -9.83
C MET A 346 15.17 -9.64 -9.01
N ILE A 347 14.59 -9.96 -7.85
CA ILE A 347 15.04 -11.08 -7.00
C ILE A 347 14.83 -12.42 -7.72
N SER A 348 13.67 -12.67 -8.31
CA SER A 348 13.40 -13.95 -8.98
C SER A 348 14.32 -14.22 -10.16
N LEU A 349 14.67 -13.18 -10.93
CA LEU A 349 15.56 -13.30 -12.08
C LEU A 349 17.02 -13.37 -11.64
N TYR A 350 17.49 -12.40 -10.86
CA TYR A 350 18.92 -12.16 -10.66
C TYR A 350 19.40 -12.44 -9.22
N GLY A 351 18.50 -12.71 -8.28
CA GLY A 351 18.82 -12.93 -6.87
C GLY A 351 19.61 -11.76 -6.26
N ALA A 352 20.59 -12.07 -5.41
CA ALA A 352 21.46 -11.09 -4.79
C ALA A 352 22.30 -10.26 -5.79
N LYS A 353 22.55 -10.76 -7.00
CA LYS A 353 23.36 -10.06 -8.02
C LYS A 353 22.72 -8.74 -8.47
N ALA A 354 21.39 -8.63 -8.34
CA ALA A 354 20.66 -7.41 -8.68
C ALA A 354 21.03 -6.24 -7.76
N PHE A 355 21.52 -6.46 -6.54
CA PHE A 355 21.89 -5.39 -5.61
C PHE A 355 22.92 -4.44 -6.25
N PRO A 356 22.76 -3.10 -6.12
CA PRO A 356 21.82 -2.35 -5.28
C PRO A 356 20.44 -2.09 -5.92
N PHE A 357 20.02 -2.94 -6.84
CA PHE A 357 18.71 -2.94 -7.52
C PHE A 357 18.44 -1.75 -8.43
N SER A 358 19.46 -0.95 -8.74
CA SER A 358 19.34 0.18 -9.66
C SER A 358 19.16 -0.30 -11.11
N ASP A 359 18.48 0.50 -11.93
CA ASP A 359 18.34 0.21 -13.35
C ASP A 359 19.69 0.07 -14.06
N SER A 360 20.71 0.83 -13.63
CA SER A 360 22.07 0.69 -14.16
C SER A 360 22.63 -0.70 -13.88
N ARG A 361 22.47 -1.18 -12.65
CA ARG A 361 22.94 -2.50 -12.26
C ARG A 361 22.23 -3.61 -13.04
N ILE A 362 20.91 -3.48 -13.24
CA ILE A 362 20.16 -4.44 -14.04
C ILE A 362 20.65 -4.44 -15.49
N ARG A 363 20.86 -3.26 -16.10
CA ARG A 363 21.41 -3.16 -17.47
C ARG A 363 22.79 -3.79 -17.61
N GLU A 364 23.65 -3.67 -16.59
CA GLU A 364 24.96 -4.32 -16.58
C GLU A 364 24.83 -5.84 -16.61
N ILE A 365 23.94 -6.40 -15.77
CA ILE A 365 23.68 -7.85 -15.72
C ILE A 365 23.12 -8.33 -17.06
N GLU A 366 22.12 -7.64 -17.61
CA GLU A 366 21.52 -7.99 -18.90
C GLU A 366 22.54 -7.90 -20.05
N THR A 367 23.42 -6.89 -20.03
CA THR A 367 24.49 -6.76 -21.03
C THR A 367 25.50 -7.90 -20.92
N ALA A 368 25.87 -8.29 -19.69
CA ALA A 368 26.77 -9.42 -19.47
C ALA A 368 26.14 -10.75 -19.94
N LEU A 369 24.86 -10.97 -19.63
CA LEU A 369 24.11 -12.14 -20.08
C LEU A 369 24.01 -12.18 -21.62
N LYS A 370 23.78 -11.05 -22.27
CA LYS A 370 23.76 -10.97 -23.73
C LYS A 370 25.09 -11.37 -24.35
N LYS A 371 26.21 -10.84 -23.81
CA LYS A 371 27.56 -11.21 -24.26
C LYS A 371 27.87 -12.69 -24.04
N GLU A 372 27.39 -13.28 -22.94
CA GLU A 372 27.50 -14.73 -22.71
C GLU A 372 26.75 -15.52 -23.78
N GLY A 373 25.55 -15.07 -24.15
CA GLY A 373 24.74 -15.66 -25.23
C GLY A 373 25.44 -15.66 -26.58
N GLU A 374 26.17 -14.59 -26.92
CA GLU A 374 26.91 -14.46 -28.18
C GLU A 374 28.03 -15.51 -28.35
N VAL A 375 28.49 -16.13 -27.26
CA VAL A 375 29.50 -17.21 -27.29
C VAL A 375 28.88 -18.54 -27.71
N PHE A 376 27.58 -18.74 -27.47
CA PHE A 376 26.91 -19.99 -27.79
C PHE A 376 26.50 -20.04 -29.27
N PRO A 377 26.51 -21.24 -29.89
CA PRO A 377 25.96 -21.41 -31.23
C PRO A 377 24.45 -21.10 -31.22
N HIS A 378 23.94 -20.51 -32.30
CA HIS A 378 22.51 -20.17 -32.43
C HIS A 378 21.61 -21.42 -32.46
N GLN A 379 22.14 -22.54 -32.95
CA GLN A 379 21.42 -23.80 -33.09
C GLN A 379 22.35 -24.98 -32.83
N VAL A 380 21.80 -26.03 -32.24
CA VAL A 380 22.51 -27.29 -31.96
C VAL A 380 21.62 -28.49 -32.27
N LYS A 381 22.23 -29.62 -32.61
CA LYS A 381 21.58 -30.93 -32.64
C LYS A 381 22.00 -31.70 -31.40
N ASP A 382 21.05 -32.25 -30.66
CA ASP A 382 21.32 -33.16 -29.55
C ASP A 382 21.16 -34.61 -30.01
N VAL A 383 22.07 -35.49 -29.60
CA VAL A 383 22.07 -36.89 -30.05
C VAL A 383 20.82 -37.66 -29.57
N LYS A 384 20.18 -37.19 -28.49
CA LYS A 384 18.97 -37.79 -27.92
C LYS A 384 17.69 -37.03 -28.30
N HIS A 385 17.78 -36.08 -29.23
CA HIS A 385 16.63 -35.30 -29.68
C HIS A 385 16.66 -35.05 -31.20
N GLU A 386 15.55 -35.38 -31.87
CA GLU A 386 15.48 -35.36 -33.34
C GLU A 386 15.47 -33.95 -33.93
N HIS A 387 14.81 -32.99 -33.26
CA HIS A 387 14.69 -31.63 -33.74
C HIS A 387 15.93 -30.79 -33.43
N VAL A 388 16.15 -29.76 -34.25
CA VAL A 388 17.19 -28.75 -33.99
C VAL A 388 16.74 -27.88 -32.82
N LEU A 389 17.61 -27.75 -31.82
CA LEU A 389 17.39 -26.86 -30.68
C LEU A 389 17.92 -25.48 -31.01
N LYS A 390 17.15 -24.44 -30.68
CA LYS A 390 17.55 -23.03 -30.85
C LYS A 390 17.95 -22.46 -29.50
N LEU A 391 18.99 -21.64 -29.51
CA LEU A 391 19.35 -20.87 -28.33
C LEU A 391 18.29 -19.78 -28.10
N ASP A 392 17.68 -19.77 -26.93
CA ASP A 392 16.74 -18.72 -26.53
C ASP A 392 17.00 -18.26 -25.09
N MET A 393 16.53 -17.04 -24.80
CA MET A 393 16.65 -16.43 -23.50
C MET A 393 15.51 -16.91 -22.57
N ALA A 394 15.70 -18.04 -21.91
CA ALA A 394 14.70 -18.63 -21.02
C ALA A 394 14.84 -18.14 -19.57
N LYS A 395 13.80 -17.47 -19.04
CA LYS A 395 13.82 -16.95 -17.64
C LYS A 395 13.88 -18.06 -16.58
N ALA A 396 13.28 -19.22 -16.85
CA ALA A 396 13.38 -20.43 -16.05
C ALA A 396 12.94 -21.65 -16.87
N TYR A 397 13.62 -22.79 -16.72
CA TYR A 397 13.27 -24.07 -17.35
C TYR A 397 13.85 -25.24 -16.55
N VAL A 398 13.45 -26.48 -16.87
CA VAL A 398 14.07 -27.69 -16.33
C VAL A 398 14.82 -28.38 -17.46
N CYS A 399 16.12 -28.54 -17.30
CA CYS A 399 16.93 -29.17 -18.32
C CYS A 399 16.61 -30.67 -18.45
N ASP A 400 16.27 -31.13 -19.65
CA ASP A 400 15.93 -32.52 -19.91
C ASP A 400 17.11 -33.49 -19.79
N CYS A 401 18.33 -32.96 -19.81
CA CYS A 401 19.53 -33.77 -19.59
C CYS A 401 19.76 -34.08 -18.11
N CYS A 402 19.90 -33.06 -17.28
CA CYS A 402 20.32 -33.22 -15.88
C CYS A 402 19.17 -33.13 -14.88
N LYS A 403 17.96 -32.78 -15.37
CA LYS A 403 16.75 -32.55 -14.57
C LYS A 403 16.90 -31.48 -13.49
N GLN A 404 17.89 -30.59 -13.65
CA GLN A 404 18.10 -29.42 -12.81
C GLN A 404 17.48 -28.17 -13.44
N GLN A 405 17.14 -27.19 -12.60
CA GLN A 405 16.64 -25.90 -13.07
C GLN A 405 17.71 -25.13 -13.84
N GLY A 406 17.30 -24.44 -14.91
CA GLY A 406 18.11 -23.51 -15.68
C GLY A 406 17.49 -22.12 -15.72
N LYS A 407 18.33 -21.12 -15.97
CA LYS A 407 17.94 -19.72 -16.15
C LYS A 407 18.80 -19.07 -17.24
N PHE A 408 18.28 -17.98 -17.79
CA PHE A 408 18.86 -17.08 -18.78
C PHE A 408 19.04 -17.67 -20.18
N TRP A 409 19.75 -18.79 -20.36
CA TRP A 409 20.00 -19.36 -21.68
C TRP A 409 19.59 -20.82 -21.71
N ALA A 410 18.79 -21.21 -22.70
CA ALA A 410 18.39 -22.58 -22.97
C ALA A 410 18.55 -22.91 -24.45
N PHE A 411 18.87 -24.17 -24.74
CA PHE A 411 18.65 -24.73 -26.07
C PHE A 411 17.28 -25.41 -26.08
N SER A 412 16.31 -24.77 -26.73
CA SER A 412 14.90 -25.14 -26.70
C SER A 412 14.45 -25.65 -28.07
N CYS A 413 13.56 -26.64 -28.07
CA CYS A 413 12.91 -27.14 -29.26
C CYS A 413 11.60 -26.39 -29.52
N ASP A 414 11.40 -25.82 -30.72
CA ASP A 414 10.14 -25.14 -31.06
C ASP A 414 8.98 -26.11 -31.31
N VAL A 415 9.28 -27.41 -31.48
CA VAL A 415 8.29 -28.44 -31.85
C VAL A 415 7.76 -29.18 -30.62
N CYS A 416 8.57 -29.30 -29.57
CA CYS A 416 8.20 -29.99 -28.34
C CYS A 416 8.86 -29.33 -27.13
N ASP A 417 8.31 -29.58 -25.94
CA ASP A 417 8.80 -29.05 -24.66
C ASP A 417 10.10 -29.77 -24.22
N TYR A 418 11.20 -29.52 -24.95
CA TYR A 418 12.52 -30.08 -24.70
C TYR A 418 13.56 -28.98 -24.59
N ASP A 419 14.16 -28.86 -23.41
CA ASP A 419 15.09 -27.78 -23.06
C ASP A 419 16.41 -28.33 -22.50
N LEU A 420 17.54 -27.79 -22.94
CA LEU A 420 18.86 -28.16 -22.42
C LEU A 420 19.64 -26.95 -21.91
N HIS A 421 20.41 -27.15 -20.83
CA HIS A 421 21.44 -26.21 -20.43
C HIS A 421 22.52 -26.11 -21.50
N PRO A 422 23.07 -24.91 -21.78
CA PRO A 422 24.22 -24.75 -22.68
C PRO A 422 25.41 -25.66 -22.31
N ASN A 423 25.72 -25.78 -21.01
CA ASN A 423 26.78 -26.67 -20.53
C ASN A 423 26.46 -28.15 -20.73
N CYS A 424 25.20 -28.57 -20.61
CA CYS A 424 24.80 -29.96 -20.86
C CYS A 424 24.96 -30.34 -22.34
N VAL A 425 24.70 -29.40 -23.25
CA VAL A 425 24.95 -29.59 -24.69
C VAL A 425 26.46 -29.76 -24.95
N GLN A 426 27.28 -28.86 -24.42
CA GLN A 426 28.75 -28.91 -24.60
C GLN A 426 29.35 -30.21 -24.08
N GLN A 427 28.95 -30.65 -22.87
CA GLN A 427 29.43 -31.90 -22.28
C GLN A 427 29.06 -33.12 -23.12
N ARG A 428 27.86 -33.14 -23.72
CA ARG A 428 27.41 -34.26 -24.56
C ARG A 428 28.14 -34.30 -25.91
N GLN A 429 28.45 -33.15 -26.49
CA GLN A 429 29.22 -33.05 -27.74
C GLN A 429 30.69 -33.47 -27.59
N GLN A 430 31.23 -33.45 -26.36
CA GLN A 430 32.59 -33.96 -26.07
C GLN A 430 32.63 -35.48 -25.84
N ILE A 431 31.47 -36.12 -25.63
CA ILE A 431 31.34 -37.55 -25.34
C ILE A 431 30.86 -38.34 -26.58
N SER A 432 30.34 -37.65 -27.60
CA SER A 432 30.00 -38.18 -28.93
C SER A 432 31.17 -38.09 -29.90
#